data_AF-A0A2P4Q7P8-F1
#
_entry.id   AF-A0A2P4Q7P8-F1
#
_cell.length_a   1.000
_cell.length_b   1.000
_cell.length_c   1.000
_cell.angle_alpha   90.00
_cell.angle_beta   90.00
_cell.angle_gamma   90.00
#
_symmetry.space_group_name_H-M   'P 1'
#
loop_
_entity.id
_entity.type
_entity.pdbx_description
1 polymer ?
#
loop_
_entity_poly.entity_id
_entity_poly.type
_entity_poly.pdbx_seq_one_letter_code
_entity_poly.pdbx_strand_id
1 'polypeptide(L)'
;LHNLMPNGKNSVNTETVQEAARRQLLRFADNNLHIAAYFFEKAIWEVLIPKWELVDWWYRFEWQHHGSVQVHGIAKRKEAPEIDWEKMKNNDEIMEEVKHCLDSLVTTINPDLHASPSD
;
A
#
# COMPACT_ATOMS: atom_id res chain seq x y z
N LEU A 1 0.23 -3.99 -27.93
CA LEU A 1 1.14 -3.81 -29.10
C LEU A 1 2.60 -4.24 -28.84
N HIS A 2 2.95 -4.82 -27.68
CA HIS A 2 4.35 -5.17 -27.34
C HIS A 2 4.80 -6.59 -27.75
N ASN A 3 3.94 -7.41 -28.36
CA ASN A 3 4.22 -8.82 -28.61
C ASN A 3 4.81 -9.12 -30.01
N LEU A 4 5.35 -8.12 -30.73
CA LEU A 4 5.79 -8.29 -32.12
C LEU A 4 7.19 -7.74 -32.45
N MET A 5 8.04 -7.43 -31.47
CA MET A 5 9.44 -7.08 -31.77
C MET A 5 10.36 -8.30 -31.60
N PRO A 6 11.18 -8.67 -32.60
CA PRO A 6 12.14 -9.75 -32.45
C PRO A 6 13.25 -9.34 -31.48
N ASN A 7 13.51 -10.21 -30.50
CA ASN A 7 14.51 -10.03 -29.45
C ASN A 7 15.90 -9.75 -30.03
N GLY A 8 16.42 -8.55 -29.77
CA GLY A 8 17.83 -8.24 -29.91
C GLY A 8 18.65 -9.04 -28.89
N LYS A 9 19.55 -9.86 -29.41
CA LYS A 9 20.72 -10.51 -28.77
C LYS A 9 20.76 -10.54 -27.24
N ASN A 10 20.50 -11.75 -26.73
CA ASN A 10 20.85 -12.30 -25.41
C ASN A 10 21.95 -11.53 -24.65
N SER A 11 21.54 -10.67 -23.72
CA SER A 11 22.25 -10.56 -22.45
C SER A 11 21.86 -11.77 -21.61
N VAL A 12 22.82 -12.57 -21.17
CA VAL A 12 22.57 -13.60 -20.15
C VAL A 12 22.23 -12.86 -18.86
N ASN A 13 20.94 -12.54 -18.68
CA ASN A 13 20.42 -12.07 -17.41
C ASN A 13 20.55 -13.23 -16.43
N THR A 14 21.62 -13.21 -15.64
CA THR A 14 21.78 -14.11 -14.50
C THR A 14 20.79 -13.63 -13.46
N GLU A 15 19.55 -14.11 -13.58
CA GLU A 15 18.51 -13.80 -12.61
C GLU A 15 18.99 -14.23 -11.22
N THR A 16 18.90 -13.32 -10.26
CA THR A 16 19.22 -13.68 -8.87
C THR A 16 18.16 -14.64 -8.32
N VAL A 17 18.53 -15.50 -7.37
CA VAL A 17 17.57 -16.41 -6.71
C VAL A 17 16.38 -15.65 -6.12
N GLN A 18 16.62 -14.43 -5.65
CA GLN A 18 15.60 -13.53 -5.12
C GLN A 18 14.63 -13.03 -6.20
N GLU A 19 15.12 -12.66 -7.38
CA GLU A 19 14.27 -12.31 -8.52
C GLU A 19 13.43 -13.51 -8.98
N ALA A 20 14.02 -14.71 -9.01
CA ALA A 20 13.32 -15.93 -9.40
C ALA A 20 12.17 -16.26 -8.45
N ALA A 21 12.45 -16.18 -7.15
CA ALA A 21 11.44 -16.34 -6.10
C ALA A 21 10.34 -15.28 -6.19
N ARG A 22 10.72 -14.01 -6.41
CA ARG A 22 9.76 -12.91 -6.59
C ARG A 22 8.85 -13.18 -7.79
N ARG A 23 9.41 -13.53 -8.96
CA ARG A 23 8.62 -13.84 -10.16
C ARG A 23 7.69 -15.04 -9.96
N GLN A 24 8.11 -16.05 -9.20
CA GLN A 24 7.27 -17.21 -8.90
C GLN A 24 6.12 -16.85 -7.96
N LEU A 25 6.37 -16.01 -6.96
CA LEU A 25 5.35 -15.47 -6.06
C LEU A 25 4.32 -14.62 -6.82
N LEU A 26 4.77 -13.73 -7.71
CA LEU A 26 3.90 -12.90 -8.56
C LEU A 26 2.99 -13.78 -9.42
N ARG A 27 3.55 -14.78 -10.11
CA ARG A 27 2.76 -15.75 -10.90
C ARG A 27 1.76 -16.55 -10.06
N PHE A 28 2.14 -16.93 -8.83
CA PHE A 28 1.22 -17.62 -7.93
C PHE A 28 0.06 -16.70 -7.53
N ALA A 29 0.35 -15.45 -7.18
CA ALA A 29 -0.67 -14.49 -6.75
C ALA A 29 -1.62 -14.08 -7.90
N ASP A 30 -1.11 -13.90 -9.13
CA ASP A 30 -1.93 -13.62 -10.32
C ASP A 30 -2.94 -14.74 -10.60
N ASN A 31 -2.53 -16.00 -10.40
CA ASN A 31 -3.39 -17.17 -10.64
C ASN A 31 -4.28 -17.52 -9.42
N ASN A 32 -3.99 -16.94 -8.25
CA ASN A 32 -4.68 -17.25 -6.99
C ASN A 32 -5.06 -15.96 -6.25
N LEU A 33 -5.71 -15.05 -6.97
CA LEU A 33 -6.10 -13.72 -6.47
C LEU A 33 -6.82 -13.76 -5.11
N HIS A 34 -7.66 -14.77 -4.91
CA HIS A 34 -8.43 -15.00 -3.70
C HIS A 34 -7.57 -15.40 -2.50
N ILE A 35 -6.49 -16.18 -2.71
CA ILE A 35 -5.53 -16.56 -1.66
C ILE A 35 -4.69 -15.33 -1.28
N ALA A 36 -4.24 -14.56 -2.28
CA ALA A 36 -3.52 -13.32 -2.04
C ALA A 36 -4.40 -12.33 -1.24
N ALA A 37 -5.63 -12.10 -1.69
CA ALA A 37 -6.60 -11.24 -0.99
C ALA A 37 -6.81 -11.68 0.46
N TYR A 38 -7.03 -12.99 0.70
CA TYR A 38 -7.19 -13.54 2.05
C TYR A 38 -5.96 -13.30 2.95
N PHE A 39 -4.74 -13.47 2.41
CA PHE A 39 -3.52 -13.22 3.18
C PHE A 39 -3.39 -11.75 3.61
N PHE A 40 -3.64 -10.81 2.69
CA PHE A 40 -3.58 -9.39 3.02
C PHE A 40 -4.72 -8.95 3.94
N GLU A 41 -5.91 -9.50 3.74
CA GLU A 41 -7.03 -9.32 4.65
C GLU A 41 -6.63 -9.75 6.07
N LYS A 42 -6.10 -10.97 6.23
CA LYS A 42 -5.57 -11.46 7.51
C LYS A 42 -4.54 -10.51 8.13
N ALA A 43 -3.59 -10.00 7.35
CA ALA A 43 -2.59 -9.05 7.85
C ALA A 43 -3.22 -7.75 8.38
N ILE A 44 -4.25 -7.22 7.71
CA ILE A 44 -4.99 -6.05 8.19
C ILE A 44 -5.66 -6.36 9.53
N TRP A 45 -6.42 -7.45 9.60
CA TRP A 45 -7.19 -7.81 10.80
C TRP A 45 -6.32 -8.13 12.01
N GLU A 46 -5.26 -8.92 11.82
CA GLU A 46 -4.45 -9.44 12.93
C GLU A 46 -3.32 -8.50 13.34
N VAL A 47 -2.87 -7.61 12.46
CA VAL A 47 -1.73 -6.73 12.73
C VAL A 47 -2.14 -5.27 12.85
N LEU A 48 -2.81 -4.72 11.84
CA LEU A 48 -3.04 -3.27 11.78
C LEU A 48 -4.11 -2.80 12.76
N ILE A 49 -5.25 -3.51 12.83
CA ILE A 49 -6.34 -3.17 13.74
C ILE A 49 -5.88 -3.09 15.20
N PRO A 50 -5.26 -4.13 15.80
CA PRO A 50 -4.83 -4.07 17.20
C PRO A 50 -3.66 -3.10 17.41
N LYS A 51 -2.71 -3.02 16.46
CA LYS A 51 -1.52 -2.17 16.60
C LYS A 51 -1.85 -0.68 16.61
N TRP A 52 -2.86 -0.26 15.85
CA TRP A 52 -3.25 1.15 15.72
C TRP A 52 -4.56 1.50 16.41
N GLU A 53 -5.16 0.53 17.10
CA GLU A 53 -6.45 0.67 17.78
C GLU A 53 -7.53 1.23 16.86
N LEU A 54 -7.68 0.60 15.69
CA LEU A 54 -8.65 1.03 14.69
C LEU A 54 -10.08 0.67 15.15
N VAL A 55 -11.01 1.62 15.01
CA VAL A 55 -12.42 1.46 15.38
C VAL A 55 -13.36 1.46 14.18
N ASP A 56 -12.90 1.99 13.06
CA ASP A 56 -13.62 1.99 11.78
C ASP A 56 -12.59 2.00 10.63
N TRP A 57 -12.91 1.38 9.51
CA TRP A 57 -12.01 1.28 8.36
C TRP A 57 -12.71 0.95 7.06
N TRP A 58 -12.09 1.39 5.96
CA TRP A 58 -12.44 0.99 4.61
C TRP A 58 -11.15 0.73 3.83
N TYR A 59 -11.12 -0.32 3.02
CA TYR A 59 -9.97 -0.62 2.17
C TYR A 59 -10.39 -1.30 0.86
N ARG A 60 -9.49 -1.25 -0.12
CA ARG A 60 -9.58 -2.00 -1.37
C ARG A 60 -8.21 -2.52 -1.80
N PHE A 61 -8.23 -3.64 -2.51
CA PHE A 61 -7.05 -4.15 -3.21
C PHE A 61 -6.97 -3.55 -4.61
N GLU A 62 -5.77 -3.13 -4.99
CA GLU A 62 -5.46 -2.69 -6.34
C GLU A 62 -4.22 -3.43 -6.84
N TRP A 63 -4.33 -4.02 -8.02
CA TRP A 63 -3.22 -4.73 -8.66
C TRP A 63 -2.43 -3.77 -9.52
N GLN A 64 -1.17 -3.57 -9.17
CA GLN A 64 -0.28 -2.73 -9.96
C GLN A 64 0.25 -3.50 -11.18
N HIS A 65 0.55 -2.77 -12.26
CA HIS A 65 1.05 -3.32 -13.52
C HIS A 65 2.36 -4.13 -13.38
N HIS A 66 3.13 -3.92 -12.31
CA HIS A 66 4.35 -4.68 -11.99
C HIS A 66 4.10 -5.87 -11.04
N GLY A 67 2.85 -6.29 -10.90
CA GLY A 67 2.42 -7.53 -10.25
C GLY A 67 2.41 -7.49 -8.72
N SER A 68 2.61 -6.34 -8.07
CA SER A 68 2.47 -6.25 -6.60
C SER A 68 1.07 -5.86 -6.19
N VAL A 69 0.60 -6.43 -5.08
CA VAL A 69 -0.62 -5.98 -4.41
C VAL A 69 -0.35 -4.64 -3.78
N GLN A 70 -1.21 -3.67 -4.09
CA GLN A 70 -1.34 -2.44 -3.33
C GLN A 70 -2.65 -2.50 -2.54
N VAL A 71 -2.58 -2.14 -1.26
CA VAL A 71 -3.78 -1.93 -0.44
C VAL A 71 -3.96 -0.42 -0.31
N HIS A 72 -5.11 0.09 -0.75
CA HIS A 72 -5.54 1.44 -0.41
C HIS A 72 -6.52 1.33 0.73
N GLY A 73 -6.25 2.03 1.84
CA GLY A 73 -7.11 2.00 3.01
C GLY A 73 -7.16 3.33 3.72
N ILE A 74 -8.31 3.59 4.34
CA ILE A 74 -8.52 4.67 5.30
C ILE A 74 -9.09 4.06 6.57
N ALA A 75 -8.59 4.48 7.72
CA ALA A 75 -9.03 3.96 9.00
C ALA A 75 -9.08 5.04 10.08
N LYS A 76 -10.01 4.90 11.01
CA LYS A 76 -10.18 5.77 12.18
C LYS A 76 -9.57 5.07 13.40
N ARG A 77 -8.64 5.75 14.07
CA ARG A 77 -8.13 5.33 15.37
C ARG A 77 -9.12 5.67 16.47
N LYS A 78 -9.14 4.89 17.55
CA LYS A 78 -9.98 5.12 18.73
C LYS A 78 -9.81 6.53 19.32
N GLU A 79 -8.56 7.02 19.37
CA GLU A 79 -8.21 8.33 19.94
C GLU A 79 -8.19 9.46 18.89
N ALA A 80 -8.61 9.18 17.65
CA ALA A 80 -8.64 10.22 16.62
C ALA A 80 -9.68 11.30 16.98
N PRO A 81 -9.42 12.58 16.67
CA PRO A 81 -10.37 13.66 16.88
C PRO A 81 -11.72 13.36 16.23
N GLU A 82 -12.81 13.79 16.88
CA GLU A 82 -14.14 13.71 16.30
C GLU A 82 -14.31 14.81 15.25
N ILE A 83 -14.34 14.40 13.98
CA ILE A 83 -14.56 15.31 12.85
C ILE A 83 -16.07 15.49 12.67
N ASP A 84 -16.63 16.53 13.27
CA ASP A 84 -18.00 16.96 13.04
C ASP A 84 -18.02 18.08 11.98
N TRP A 85 -18.29 17.70 10.74
CA TRP A 85 -18.31 18.62 9.60
C TRP A 85 -19.21 19.84 9.81
N GLU A 86 -20.39 19.65 10.40
CA GLU A 86 -21.35 20.74 10.56
C GLU A 86 -20.86 21.79 11.57
N LYS A 87 -20.12 21.35 12.58
CA LYS A 87 -19.47 22.25 13.55
C LYS A 87 -18.18 22.85 13.01
N MET A 88 -17.46 22.11 12.17
CA MET A 88 -16.13 22.52 11.67
C MET A 88 -16.19 23.48 10.49
N LYS A 89 -17.14 23.31 9.56
CA LYS A 89 -17.12 24.03 8.27
C LYS A 89 -17.13 25.56 8.38
N ASN A 90 -17.56 26.10 9.53
CA ASN A 90 -17.63 27.53 9.81
C ASN A 90 -16.75 27.94 11.02
N ASN A 91 -15.84 27.07 11.48
CA ASN A 91 -14.94 27.35 12.60
C ASN A 91 -13.47 27.16 12.17
N ASP A 92 -12.82 28.27 11.87
CA ASP A 92 -11.45 28.30 11.35
C ASP A 92 -10.41 27.74 12.33
N GLU A 93 -10.61 27.96 13.64
CA GLU A 93 -9.69 27.46 14.68
C GLU A 93 -9.70 25.94 14.75
N ILE A 94 -10.89 25.33 14.77
CA ILE A 94 -11.04 23.86 14.76
C ILE A 94 -10.51 23.28 13.43
N MET A 95 -10.72 23.97 12.31
CA MET A 95 -10.23 23.53 11.01
C MET A 95 -8.70 23.47 10.98
N GLU A 96 -8.01 24.47 11.54
CA GLU A 96 -6.54 24.48 11.63
C GLU A 96 -6.02 23.40 12.58
N GLU A 97 -6.69 23.14 13.71
CA GLU A 97 -6.31 22.06 14.62
C GLU A 97 -6.38 20.68 13.93
N VAL A 98 -7.46 20.43 13.17
CA VAL A 98 -7.61 19.17 12.43
C VAL A 98 -6.58 19.04 11.31
N LYS A 99 -6.28 20.12 10.56
CA LYS A 99 -5.21 20.10 9.55
C LYS A 99 -3.86 19.76 10.18
N HIS A 100 -3.50 20.43 11.28
CA HIS A 100 -2.24 20.17 11.97
C HIS A 100 -2.17 18.72 12.51
N CYS A 101 -3.30 18.19 13.01
CA CYS A 101 -3.38 16.80 13.42
C CYS A 101 -3.14 15.85 12.24
N LEU A 102 -3.81 16.07 11.09
CA LEU A 102 -3.64 15.24 9.90
C LEU A 102 -2.21 15.32 9.36
N ASP A 103 -1.63 16.51 9.25
CA ASP A 103 -0.24 16.70 8.78
C ASP A 103 0.77 15.99 9.70
N SER A 104 0.52 15.96 11.02
CA SER A 104 1.36 15.22 11.97
C SER A 104 1.30 13.70 11.79
N LEU A 105 0.22 13.19 11.19
CA LEU A 105 -0.02 11.76 10.95
C LEU A 105 0.45 11.30 9.56
N VAL A 106 0.61 12.22 8.60
CA VAL A 106 1.11 11.88 7.26
C VAL A 106 2.58 11.48 7.36
N THR A 107 2.83 10.18 7.39
CA THR A 107 4.18 9.62 7.29
C THR A 107 4.39 9.02 5.90
N THR A 108 5.16 9.70 5.06
CA THR A 108 5.68 9.11 3.83
C THR A 108 7.01 8.43 4.15
N ILE A 109 6.99 7.10 4.26
CA ILE A 109 8.22 6.30 4.39
C ILE A 109 8.62 5.90 2.99
N ASN A 110 9.71 6.47 2.47
CA ASN A 110 10.36 5.95 1.27
C ASN A 110 11.33 4.85 1.70
N PRO A 111 11.00 3.55 1.51
CA PRO A 111 11.88 2.46 1.92
C PRO A 111 13.22 2.44 1.14
N ASP A 112 13.28 3.12 0.00
CA ASP A 112 14.46 3.18 -0.88
C ASP A 112 15.34 4.42 -0.63
N LEU A 113 15.11 5.19 0.44
CA LEU A 113 15.89 6.42 0.70
C LEU A 113 17.41 6.16 0.84
N HIS A 114 17.78 4.91 1.15
CA HIS A 114 19.17 4.45 1.25
C HIS A 114 19.52 3.33 0.25
N ALA A 115 18.59 2.99 -0.65
CA ALA A 115 18.90 2.06 -1.72
C ALA A 115 19.77 2.80 -2.75
N SER A 116 20.84 2.15 -3.21
CA SER A 116 21.57 2.61 -4.39
C SER A 116 20.57 2.74 -5.55
N PRO A 117 20.68 3.76 -6.42
CA PRO A 117 19.88 3.82 -7.63
C PRO A 117 20.00 2.49 -8.37
N SER A 118 18.87 1.88 -8.69
CA SER A 118 18.85 0.69 -9.53
C SER A 118 19.27 1.11 -10.94
N ASP A 119 20.39 0.55 -11.42
CA ASP A 119 20.89 0.68 -12.80
C ASP A 119 19.90 0.15 -13.84
#